data_AF-A0A443RBJ6-F1
#
_entry.id   AF-A0A443RBJ6-F1
#
_cell.length_a   1.000
_cell.length_b   1.000
_cell.length_c   1.000
_cell.angle_alpha   90.00
_cell.angle_beta   90.00
_cell.angle_gamma   90.00
#
_symmetry.space_group_name_H-M   'P 1'
#
loop_
_entity.id
_entity.type
_entity.pdbx_description
1 polymer ?
#
loop_
_entity_poly.entity_id
_entity_poly.type
_entity_poly.pdbx_seq_one_letter_code
_entity_poly.pdbx_strand_id
1 'polypeptide(L)'
;MIYVHISLQRCCIFGSLILNSLNVPRYIITLHELLAHTPHNHVERQSLENAKCKLEELSRQMHDEVSETENIRKNLAIERIIVGGCDILLDVNQVFIRQGNIFQVVGGEKGKMQRSRLGSFRGEKELLRQCFLFTNHMLLCTRAPNGKLHLVEAIATICA
;
A
#
# COMPACT_ATOMS: atom_id res chain seq x y z
N MET A 1 -14.47 -21.35 4.29
CA MET A 1 -14.47 -21.03 5.74
C MET A 1 -13.56 -19.85 6.12
N ILE A 2 -12.46 -19.57 5.40
CA ILE A 2 -11.53 -18.45 5.71
C ILE A 2 -12.23 -17.07 5.62
N TYR A 3 -13.12 -16.86 4.64
CA TYR A 3 -13.84 -15.59 4.44
C TYR A 3 -14.77 -15.18 5.60
N VAL A 4 -15.45 -16.15 6.25
CA VAL A 4 -16.40 -15.87 7.33
C VAL A 4 -15.66 -15.58 8.64
N HIS A 5 -14.53 -16.26 8.87
CA HIS A 5 -13.69 -16.03 10.05
C HIS A 5 -13.04 -14.64 10.01
N ILE A 6 -12.53 -14.21 8.85
CA ILE A 6 -12.01 -12.85 8.65
C ILE A 6 -13.11 -11.81 8.80
N SER A 7 -14.35 -12.11 8.37
CA SER A 7 -15.46 -11.16 8.42
C SER A 7 -16.11 -11.01 9.81
N LEU A 8 -16.06 -12.03 10.68
CA LEU A 8 -16.58 -11.94 12.06
C LEU A 8 -15.60 -11.25 13.03
N GLN A 9 -14.29 -11.46 12.87
CA GLN A 9 -13.26 -10.77 13.67
C GLN A 9 -13.26 -9.24 13.41
N ARG A 10 -13.80 -8.81 12.27
CA ARG A 10 -13.89 -7.42 11.80
C ARG A 10 -14.91 -6.53 12.52
N CYS A 11 -15.99 -7.06 13.11
CA CYS A 11 -16.98 -6.21 13.79
C CYS A 11 -16.56 -5.81 15.21
N CYS A 12 -15.84 -6.68 15.93
CA CYS A 12 -15.38 -6.39 17.29
C CYS A 12 -14.18 -5.41 17.29
N ILE A 13 -13.30 -5.51 16.29
CA ILE A 13 -12.07 -4.72 16.22
C ILE A 13 -12.34 -3.27 15.77
N PHE A 14 -13.26 -3.05 14.82
CA PHE A 14 -13.58 -1.72 14.30
C PHE A 14 -14.30 -0.82 15.32
N GLY A 15 -15.13 -1.41 16.21
CA GLY A 15 -15.79 -0.69 17.29
C GLY A 15 -14.83 -0.24 18.40
N SER A 16 -13.82 -1.04 18.73
CA SER A 16 -12.81 -0.71 19.75
C SER A 16 -11.69 0.20 19.22
N LEU A 17 -11.26 0.08 17.96
CA LEU A 17 -10.16 0.89 17.41
C LEU A 17 -10.55 2.34 17.13
N ILE A 18 -11.78 2.65 16.73
CA ILE A 18 -12.20 4.05 16.56
C ILE A 18 -12.22 4.79 17.91
N LEU A 19 -12.63 4.14 19.00
CA LEU A 19 -12.58 4.72 20.35
C LEU A 19 -11.16 4.82 20.93
N ASN A 20 -10.26 3.89 20.61
CA ASN A 20 -8.88 3.90 21.14
C ASN A 20 -7.92 4.75 20.29
N SER A 21 -8.06 4.77 18.96
CA SER A 21 -7.24 5.59 18.05
C SER A 21 -7.37 7.09 18.27
N LEU A 22 -8.49 7.56 18.85
CA LEU A 22 -8.70 8.97 19.19
C LEU A 22 -8.02 9.38 20.51
N ASN A 23 -7.78 8.43 21.42
CA ASN A 23 -7.27 8.73 22.76
C ASN A 23 -5.75 8.48 22.90
N VAL A 24 -5.21 7.43 22.27
CA VAL A 24 -3.79 7.10 22.36
C VAL A 24 -2.86 8.23 21.87
N PRO A 25 -3.10 8.87 20.71
CA PRO A 25 -2.29 10.02 20.26
C PRO A 25 -2.36 11.20 21.24
N ARG A 26 -3.52 11.40 21.86
CA ARG A 26 -3.73 12.48 22.84
C ARG A 26 -2.86 12.27 24.08
N TYR A 27 -2.79 11.05 24.61
CA TYR A 27 -1.92 10.73 25.77
C TYR A 27 -0.43 10.87 25.44
N ILE A 28 -0.01 10.50 24.22
CA ILE A 28 1.38 10.67 23.76
C ILE A 28 1.77 12.16 23.72
N ILE A 29 0.88 13.02 23.20
CA ILE A 29 1.10 14.49 23.16
C ILE A 29 1.20 15.03 24.59
N THR A 30 0.24 14.68 25.46
CA THR A 30 0.26 15.13 26.86
C THR A 30 1.54 14.68 27.58
N LEU A 31 2.00 13.44 27.39
CA LEU A 31 3.24 12.96 28.00
C LEU A 31 4.49 13.68 27.45
N HIS A 32 4.53 14.01 26.15
CA HIS A 32 5.60 14.84 25.59
C HIS A 32 5.63 16.23 26.20
N GLU A 33 4.45 16.87 26.35
CA GLU A 33 4.34 18.18 26.98
C GLU A 33 4.74 18.14 28.46
N LEU A 34 4.32 17.11 29.20
CA LEU A 34 4.64 16.92 30.61
C LEU A 34 6.15 16.67 30.81
N LEU A 35 6.75 15.84 29.95
CA LEU A 35 8.20 15.63 29.92
C LEU A 35 8.96 16.90 29.53
N ALA A 36 8.44 17.76 28.65
CA ALA A 36 9.12 19.03 28.33
C ALA A 36 9.24 19.97 29.55
N HIS A 37 8.33 19.84 30.53
CA HIS A 37 8.30 20.65 31.76
C HIS A 37 8.83 19.91 33.00
N THR A 38 9.22 18.63 32.87
CA THR A 38 9.73 17.83 33.99
C THR A 38 11.26 17.83 33.98
N PRO A 39 11.94 18.39 35.01
CA PRO A 39 13.39 18.46 35.06
C PRO A 39 14.05 17.07 35.11
N HIS A 40 15.28 16.97 34.60
CA HIS A 40 15.99 15.69 34.42
C HIS A 40 16.23 14.89 35.71
N ASN A 41 16.32 15.56 36.87
CA ASN A 41 16.52 14.92 38.18
C ASN A 41 15.20 14.55 38.89
N HIS A 42 14.04 14.69 38.24
CA HIS A 42 12.76 14.35 38.84
C HIS A 42 12.60 12.83 38.96
N VAL A 43 12.23 12.35 40.14
CA VAL A 43 12.05 10.91 40.45
C VAL A 43 11.06 10.20 39.53
N GLU A 44 10.06 10.92 39.00
CA GLU A 44 9.05 10.34 38.10
C GLU A 44 9.41 10.41 36.61
N ARG A 45 10.51 11.08 36.24
CA ARG A 45 10.82 11.29 34.82
C ARG A 45 11.05 9.99 34.07
N GLN A 46 11.77 9.04 34.69
CA GLN A 46 11.97 7.71 34.09
C GLN A 46 10.64 6.96 33.91
N SER A 47 9.72 7.09 34.85
CA SER A 47 8.39 6.47 34.77
C SER A 47 7.55 7.09 33.65
N LEU A 48 7.62 8.41 33.47
CA LEU A 48 6.94 9.14 32.39
C LEU A 48 7.49 8.76 31.01
N GLU A 49 8.81 8.65 30.86
CA GLU A 49 9.43 8.23 29.59
C GLU A 49 9.07 6.77 29.27
N ASN A 50 9.07 5.89 30.27
CA ASN A 50 8.62 4.51 30.12
C ASN A 50 7.14 4.43 29.71
N ALA A 51 6.27 5.26 30.29
CA ALA A 51 4.85 5.33 29.93
C ALA A 51 4.67 5.83 28.49
N LYS A 52 5.45 6.83 28.07
CA LYS A 52 5.45 7.35 26.70
C LYS A 52 5.87 6.28 25.69
N CYS A 53 7.00 5.59 25.92
CA CYS A 53 7.47 4.53 25.03
C CYS A 53 6.43 3.41 24.88
N LYS A 54 5.79 2.98 25.98
CA LYS A 54 4.74 1.95 25.92
C LYS A 54 3.52 2.40 25.12
N LEU A 55 3.11 3.66 25.26
CA LEU A 55 2.00 4.22 24.49
C LEU A 55 2.34 4.38 23.00
N GLU A 56 3.58 4.76 22.68
CA GLU A 56 4.07 4.80 21.29
C GLU A 56 4.13 3.41 20.66
N GLU A 57 4.55 2.40 21.41
CA GLU A 57 4.58 1.00 20.96
C GLU A 57 3.16 0.47 20.71
N LEU A 58 2.22 0.72 21.63
CA LEU A 58 0.80 0.40 21.46
C LEU A 58 0.20 1.12 20.25
N SER A 59 0.49 2.42 20.09
CA SER A 59 0.03 3.21 18.95
C SER A 59 0.55 2.65 17.62
N ARG A 60 1.78 2.13 17.60
CA ARG A 60 2.40 1.53 16.42
C ARG A 60 1.72 0.20 16.08
N GLN A 61 1.60 -0.70 17.06
CA GLN A 61 0.90 -1.98 16.90
C GLN A 61 -0.54 -1.80 16.40
N MET A 62 -1.28 -0.84 16.97
CA MET A 62 -2.64 -0.54 16.51
C MET A 62 -2.68 -0.04 15.06
N HIS A 63 -1.71 0.79 14.66
CA HIS A 63 -1.62 1.28 13.28
C HIS A 63 -1.26 0.15 12.31
N ASP A 64 -0.37 -0.74 12.73
CA ASP A 64 0.10 -1.88 11.92
C ASP A 64 -1.03 -2.88 11.68
N GLU A 65 -1.81 -3.26 12.70
CA GLU A 65 -2.96 -4.16 12.53
C GLU A 65 -4.04 -3.59 11.60
N VAL A 66 -4.32 -2.29 11.71
CA VAL A 66 -5.27 -1.59 10.81
C VAL A 66 -4.71 -1.55 9.38
N SER A 67 -3.41 -1.27 9.24
CA SER A 67 -2.72 -1.20 7.96
C SER A 67 -2.72 -2.56 7.25
N GLU A 68 -2.43 -3.65 7.97
CA GLU A 68 -2.47 -5.02 7.44
C GLU A 68 -3.88 -5.40 6.96
N THR A 69 -4.89 -5.10 7.77
CA THR A 69 -6.29 -5.42 7.44
C THR A 69 -6.77 -4.63 6.21
N GLU A 70 -6.33 -3.39 6.06
CA GLU A 70 -6.66 -2.53 4.93
C GLU A 70 -5.88 -2.94 3.66
N ASN A 71 -4.62 -3.35 3.82
CA ASN A 71 -3.80 -3.86 2.73
C ASN A 71 -4.42 -5.11 2.09
N ILE A 72 -4.83 -6.08 2.92
CA ILE A 72 -5.53 -7.29 2.44
C ILE A 72 -6.84 -6.90 1.70
N ARG A 73 -7.60 -5.91 2.19
CA ARG A 73 -8.80 -5.43 1.49
C ARG A 73 -8.49 -4.89 0.10
N LYS A 74 -7.42 -4.08 -0.03
CA LYS A 74 -6.99 -3.49 -1.30
C LYS A 74 -6.53 -4.57 -2.28
N ASN A 75 -5.69 -5.51 -1.84
CA ASN A 75 -5.21 -6.61 -2.70
C ASN A 75 -6.38 -7.45 -3.23
N LEU A 76 -7.31 -7.85 -2.35
CA LEU A 76 -8.49 -8.62 -2.76
C LEU A 76 -9.45 -7.82 -3.65
N ALA A 77 -9.54 -6.49 -3.47
CA ALA A 77 -10.35 -5.66 -4.35
C ALA A 77 -9.77 -5.58 -5.76
N ILE A 78 -8.44 -5.46 -5.88
CA ILE A 78 -7.74 -5.46 -7.17
C ILE A 78 -7.89 -6.82 -7.86
N GLU A 79 -7.68 -7.92 -7.12
CA GLU A 79 -7.82 -9.30 -7.62
C GLU A 79 -9.19 -9.54 -8.25
N ARG A 80 -10.29 -9.12 -7.60
CA ARG A 80 -11.66 -9.29 -8.13
C ARG A 80 -11.95 -8.53 -9.43
N ILE A 81 -11.23 -7.44 -9.67
CA ILE A 81 -11.39 -6.61 -10.87
C ILE A 81 -10.57 -7.18 -12.03
N ILE A 82 -9.47 -7.87 -11.74
CA ILE A 82 -8.64 -8.53 -12.74
C ILE A 82 -9.37 -9.77 -13.29
N VAL A 83 -9.50 -9.84 -14.62
CA VAL A 83 -10.07 -11.02 -15.30
C VAL A 83 -9.08 -12.18 -15.16
N GLY A 84 -9.54 -13.28 -14.58
CA GLY A 84 -8.72 -14.49 -14.39
C GLY A 84 -7.96 -14.53 -13.06
N GLY A 85 -8.08 -13.51 -12.21
CA GLY A 85 -7.36 -13.45 -10.93
C GLY A 85 -5.87 -13.14 -11.07
N CYS A 86 -5.19 -12.98 -9.95
CA CYS A 86 -3.73 -12.77 -9.91
C CYS A 86 -3.16 -13.37 -8.62
N ASP A 87 -2.45 -14.50 -8.73
CA ASP A 87 -1.97 -15.26 -7.57
C ASP A 87 -0.98 -14.49 -6.70
N ILE A 88 -0.24 -13.56 -7.29
CA ILE A 88 0.74 -12.74 -6.55
C ILE A 88 0.02 -11.94 -5.45
N LEU A 89 -1.20 -11.44 -5.71
CA LEU A 89 -2.01 -10.69 -4.75
C LEU A 89 -2.49 -11.51 -3.54
N LEU A 90 -2.35 -12.83 -3.59
CA LEU A 90 -2.67 -13.74 -2.48
C LEU A 90 -1.50 -13.91 -1.50
N ASP A 91 -0.30 -13.42 -1.84
CA ASP A 91 0.86 -13.44 -0.95
C ASP A 91 0.66 -12.45 0.21
N VAL A 92 0.82 -12.96 1.44
CA VAL A 92 0.69 -12.20 2.69
C VAL A 92 1.76 -11.10 2.78
N ASN A 93 2.91 -11.30 2.12
CA ASN A 93 4.03 -10.35 2.15
C ASN A 93 3.83 -9.15 1.21
N GLN A 94 2.77 -9.16 0.39
CA GLN A 94 2.58 -8.12 -0.61
C GLN A 94 1.83 -6.92 -0.03
N VAL A 95 2.53 -5.78 0.06
CA VAL A 95 1.92 -4.52 0.49
C VAL A 95 1.63 -3.63 -0.71
N PHE A 96 0.38 -3.22 -0.86
CA PHE A 96 -0.05 -2.24 -1.85
C PHE A 96 0.48 -0.86 -1.49
N ILE A 97 1.25 -0.27 -2.41
CA ILE A 97 1.87 1.06 -2.22
C ILE A 97 1.02 2.14 -2.89
N ARG A 98 0.75 1.98 -4.19
CA ARG A 98 0.02 3.00 -4.98
C ARG A 98 -0.59 2.43 -6.25
N GLN A 99 -1.58 3.13 -6.79
CA GLN A 99 -2.14 2.88 -8.12
C GLN A 99 -2.11 4.17 -8.96
N GLY A 100 -2.01 4.03 -10.26
CA GLY A 100 -2.05 5.17 -11.19
C GLY A 100 -2.22 4.74 -12.64
N ASN A 101 -2.56 5.69 -13.50
CA ASN A 101 -2.58 5.48 -14.93
C ASN A 101 -1.21 5.83 -15.52
N ILE A 102 -0.71 5.01 -16.44
CA ILE A 102 0.55 5.21 -17.14
C ILE A 102 0.35 5.06 -18.64
N PHE A 103 1.03 5.89 -19.42
CA PHE A 103 1.11 5.73 -20.87
C PHE A 103 2.30 4.84 -21.19
N GLN A 104 2.05 3.64 -21.71
CA GLN A 104 3.12 2.82 -22.25
C GLN A 104 3.38 3.26 -23.69
N VAL A 105 4.56 3.82 -23.93
CA VAL A 105 5.07 4.05 -25.29
C VAL A 105 5.53 2.71 -25.84
N VAL A 106 4.84 2.19 -26.84
CA VAL A 106 5.25 0.99 -27.57
C VAL A 106 5.97 1.44 -28.84
N GLY A 107 7.28 1.64 -28.73
CA GLY A 107 8.15 2.07 -29.85
C GLY A 107 9.63 2.04 -29.47
N GLY A 108 10.45 1.35 -30.27
CA GLY A 108 11.90 1.36 -30.16
C GLY A 108 12.53 -0.03 -30.13
N GLU A 109 12.49 -0.74 -31.26
CA GLU A 109 13.39 -1.85 -31.51
C GLU A 109 14.84 -1.34 -31.34
N LYS A 110 15.56 -1.88 -30.35
CA LYS A 110 17.01 -1.73 -30.32
C LYS A 110 17.58 -2.43 -31.55
N GLY A 111 17.96 -1.66 -32.56
CA GLY A 111 19.00 -2.06 -33.50
C GLY A 111 18.65 -1.92 -34.98
N LYS A 112 18.97 -0.76 -35.57
CA LYS A 112 20.20 -0.58 -36.34
C LYS A 112 20.23 0.84 -36.89
N MET A 113 21.35 1.51 -36.61
CA MET A 113 21.72 2.78 -37.18
C MET A 113 21.91 2.59 -38.70
N GLN A 114 20.88 2.86 -39.49
CA GLN A 114 21.01 3.03 -40.93
C GLN A 114 20.46 4.41 -41.31
N ARG A 115 21.38 5.31 -41.65
CA ARG A 115 21.08 6.62 -42.24
C ARG A 115 20.29 6.42 -43.53
N SER A 116 18.99 6.71 -43.53
CA SER A 116 18.31 7.17 -44.75
C SER A 116 16.98 7.85 -44.46
N ARG A 117 16.93 9.13 -44.87
CA ARG A 117 15.81 9.83 -45.53
C ARG A 117 14.51 10.04 -44.74
N LEU A 118 14.23 11.33 -44.56
CA LEU A 118 12.97 11.98 -44.20
C LEU A 118 11.75 11.23 -44.79
N GLY A 119 10.97 10.59 -43.91
CA GLY A 119 9.77 9.86 -44.29
C GLY A 119 8.98 9.35 -43.08
N SER A 120 7.97 10.12 -42.68
CA SER A 120 6.81 9.69 -41.87
C SER A 120 7.11 9.12 -40.47
N PHE A 121 6.98 9.97 -39.44
CA PHE A 121 6.70 9.55 -38.06
C PHE A 121 5.35 8.79 -38.04
N ARG A 122 5.38 7.49 -38.38
CA ARG A 122 4.23 6.60 -38.24
C ARG A 122 4.11 6.18 -36.77
N GLY A 123 3.33 6.97 -36.04
CA GLY A 123 2.50 6.58 -34.90
C GLY A 123 3.18 5.74 -33.81
N GLU A 124 3.84 6.41 -32.87
CA GLU A 124 4.00 5.86 -31.52
C GLU A 124 2.60 5.57 -30.98
N LYS A 125 2.27 4.28 -30.82
CA LYS A 125 1.01 3.87 -30.17
C LYS A 125 1.22 3.96 -28.67
N GLU A 126 0.78 5.07 -28.09
CA GLU A 126 0.64 5.19 -26.64
C GLU A 126 -0.55 4.35 -26.17
N LEU A 127 -0.30 3.42 -25.24
CA LEU A 127 -1.34 2.62 -24.61
C LEU A 127 -1.54 3.11 -23.18
N LEU A 128 -2.75 3.61 -22.89
CA LEU A 128 -3.15 3.92 -21.51
C LEU A 128 -3.32 2.61 -20.73
N ARG A 129 -2.55 2.47 -19.66
CA ARG A 129 -2.61 1.31 -18.76
C ARG A 129 -2.82 1.75 -17.32
N GLN A 130 -3.42 0.86 -16.55
CA GLN A 130 -3.50 0.99 -15.10
C GLN A 130 -2.35 0.23 -14.47
N CYS A 131 -1.62 0.89 -13.58
CA CYS A 131 -0.48 0.34 -12.86
C CYS A 131 -0.81 0.22 -11.38
N PHE A 132 -0.46 -0.92 -10.79
CA PHE A 132 -0.52 -1.18 -9.35
C PHE A 132 0.89 -1.49 -8.86
N LEU A 133 1.38 -0.69 -7.92
CA LEU A 133 2.68 -0.85 -7.31
C LEU A 133 2.53 -1.51 -5.95
N PHE A 134 3.29 -2.58 -5.75
CA PHE A 134 3.45 -3.29 -4.49
C PHE A 134 4.91 -3.29 -4.06
N THR A 135 5.20 -3.75 -2.85
CA THR A 135 6.57 -3.81 -2.30
C THR A 135 7.57 -4.49 -3.24
N ASN A 136 7.19 -5.66 -3.77
CA ASN A 136 8.10 -6.51 -4.55
C ASN A 136 7.71 -6.62 -6.03
N HIS A 137 6.52 -6.13 -6.39
CA HIS A 137 5.93 -6.37 -7.70
C HIS A 137 5.24 -5.12 -8.23
N MET A 138 5.28 -4.95 -9.55
CA MET A 138 4.49 -3.97 -10.28
C MET A 138 3.60 -4.70 -11.28
N LEU A 139 2.30 -4.47 -11.20
CA LEU A 139 1.30 -5.04 -12.10
C LEU A 139 0.84 -3.98 -13.10
N LEU A 140 0.88 -4.33 -14.39
CA LEU A 140 0.31 -3.55 -15.48
C LEU A 140 -0.98 -4.19 -15.95
N CYS A 141 -2.04 -3.39 -16.08
CA CYS A 141 -3.34 -3.83 -16.53
C CYS A 141 -3.87 -2.93 -17.65
N THR A 142 -4.59 -3.53 -18.60
CA THR A 142 -5.39 -2.79 -19.58
C THR A 142 -6.82 -2.70 -19.06
N ARG A 143 -7.38 -1.49 -19.01
CA ARG A 143 -8.76 -1.30 -18.58
C ARG A 143 -9.72 -1.59 -19.74
N ALA A 144 -10.58 -2.57 -19.55
CA ALA A 144 -11.65 -2.88 -20.49
C ALA A 144 -12.84 -1.93 -20.29
N PRO A 145 -13.67 -1.70 -21.33
CA PRO A 145 -14.83 -0.81 -21.25
C PRO A 145 -15.91 -1.30 -20.27
N ASN A 146 -15.92 -2.60 -19.93
CA ASN A 146 -16.79 -3.19 -18.90
C ASN A 146 -16.31 -2.93 -17.46
N GLY A 147 -15.24 -2.16 -17.27
CA GLY A 147 -14.67 -1.85 -15.95
C GLY A 147 -13.76 -2.94 -15.37
N LYS A 148 -13.60 -4.08 -16.05
CA LYS A 148 -12.65 -5.13 -15.67
C LYS A 148 -11.24 -4.76 -16.12
N LEU A 149 -10.25 -5.38 -15.48
CA LEU A 149 -8.84 -5.20 -15.80
C LEU A 149 -8.28 -6.48 -16.41
N HIS A 150 -7.54 -6.35 -17.51
CA HIS A 150 -6.78 -7.44 -18.09
C HIS A 150 -5.32 -7.27 -17.72
N LEU A 151 -4.77 -8.23 -16.99
CA LEU A 151 -3.35 -8.23 -16.65
C LEU A 151 -2.53 -8.34 -17.94
N VAL A 152 -1.51 -7.49 -18.06
CA VAL A 152 -0.49 -7.60 -19.10
C VAL A 152 0.51 -8.63 -18.60
N GLU A 153 0.90 -9.59 -19.45
CA GLU A 153 1.83 -10.68 -19.08
C GLU A 153 3.16 -10.21 -18.45
N ALA A 154 3.51 -8.94 -18.62
CA ALA A 154 4.65 -8.31 -17.95
C ALA A 154 4.32 -7.94 -16.50
N ILE A 155 4.51 -8.89 -15.58
CA ILE A 155 4.69 -8.61 -14.15
C ILE A 155 6.16 -8.26 -13.96
N ALA A 156 6.45 -7.06 -13.46
CA ALA A 156 7.81 -6.65 -13.16
C ALA A 156 8.10 -6.90 -11.67
N THR A 157 9.13 -7.67 -11.38
CA THR A 157 9.69 -7.79 -10.02
C THR A 157 10.59 -6.59 -9.75
N ILE A 158 10.40 -5.96 -8.60
CA ILE A 158 11.26 -4.86 -8.13
C ILE A 158 12.30 -5.51 -7.24
N CYS A 159 13.54 -5.61 -7.74
CA CYS A 159 14.67 -5.97 -6.89
C CYS A 159 15.03 -4.74 -6.05
N ALA A 160 14.90 -4.84 -4.73
CA ALA A 160 15.43 -3.87 -3.78
C ALA A 160 16.87 -4.21 -3.41
#